data_AF-A0A976QSE9-F1
#
_entry.id   AF-A0A976QSE9-F1
#
_cell.length_a   1.000
_cell.length_b   1.000
_cell.length_c   1.000
_cell.angle_alpha   90.00
_cell.angle_beta   90.00
_cell.angle_gamma   90.00
#
_symmetry.space_group_name_H-M   'P 1'
#
loop_
_entity.id
_entity.type
_entity.pdbx_description
1 polymer ?
#
loop_
_entity_poly.entity_id
_entity_poly.type
_entity_poly.pdbx_seq_one_letter_code
_entity_poly.pdbx_strand_id
1 'polypeptide(L)'
;MEREVSYKKNNKDIIYVGNLPKELTEQHLKKYFNQFGNVVKIKLVKSKKTNRSKGYAFVQFENSEIAQIAADTMDKYLIDGKALKVHVKEEDQIVKHLFKRGRTMMIKNNKVKLMNSELDSKRRTMKEKLENIMESIKEGNKLERDEETDEFVNKLKRNLENLKDKQKRFNTDLYDDEIKEYTRALNTLKKHLKKSK
;
A
#
# COMPACT_ATOMS: atom_id res chain seq x y z
N MET A 1 18.50 18.74 -32.52
CA MET A 1 18.84 17.97 -31.31
C MET A 1 18.48 18.81 -30.10
N GLU A 2 17.25 18.69 -29.64
CA GLU A 2 16.82 19.34 -28.39
C GLU A 2 17.23 18.41 -27.25
N ARG A 3 18.11 18.90 -26.37
CA ARG A 3 18.54 18.15 -25.19
C ARG A 3 17.40 18.16 -24.18
N GLU A 4 16.79 17.00 -23.92
CA GLU A 4 15.95 16.82 -22.73
C GLU A 4 16.81 17.03 -21.48
N VAL A 5 16.62 18.17 -20.84
CA VAL A 5 17.18 18.42 -19.51
C VAL A 5 16.34 17.62 -18.53
N SER A 6 16.88 16.49 -18.05
CA SER A 6 16.33 15.74 -16.93
C SER A 6 16.32 16.63 -15.68
N TYR A 7 15.23 17.36 -15.48
CA TYR A 7 15.02 18.14 -14.26
C TYR A 7 14.79 17.14 -13.11
N LYS A 8 15.83 16.88 -12.32
CA LYS A 8 15.64 16.27 -11.00
C LYS A 8 14.74 17.21 -10.19
N LYS A 9 13.45 16.88 -10.13
CA LYS A 9 12.44 17.65 -9.42
C LYS A 9 12.81 17.68 -7.93
N ASN A 10 13.40 18.78 -7.47
CA ASN A 10 13.62 19.06 -6.06
C ASN A 10 12.26 19.34 -5.43
N ASN A 11 11.53 18.29 -5.04
CA ASN A 11 10.20 18.36 -4.42
C ASN A 11 10.29 18.97 -3.01
N LYS A 12 10.43 20.30 -2.94
CA LYS A 12 10.26 21.14 -1.75
C LYS A 12 8.86 21.74 -1.70
N ASP A 13 7.87 20.99 -2.15
CA ASP A 13 6.45 21.34 -2.18
C ASP A 13 5.73 21.02 -0.86
N ILE A 14 6.46 20.55 0.14
CA ILE A 14 5.92 20.09 1.42
C ILE A 14 6.41 21.00 2.54
N ILE A 15 5.49 21.36 3.44
CA ILE A 15 5.80 22.06 4.68
C ILE A 15 5.46 21.18 5.90
N TYR A 16 6.28 21.29 6.92
CA TYR A 16 6.00 20.83 8.27
C TYR A 16 5.34 21.96 9.06
N VAL A 17 4.26 21.64 9.78
CA VAL A 17 3.54 22.58 10.65
C VAL A 17 3.49 21.99 12.05
N GLY A 18 4.27 22.55 12.97
CA GLY A 18 4.40 22.11 14.36
C GLY A 18 3.78 23.05 15.38
N ASN A 19 3.79 22.60 16.64
CA ASN A 19 3.20 23.29 17.80
C ASN A 19 1.69 23.60 17.64
N LEU A 20 0.97 22.74 16.91
CA LEU A 20 -0.46 22.91 16.70
C LEU A 20 -1.26 22.68 18.00
N PRO A 21 -2.32 23.47 18.24
CA PRO A 21 -3.33 23.16 19.25
C PRO A 21 -3.92 21.75 19.01
N LYS A 22 -4.25 21.05 20.10
CA LYS A 22 -4.74 19.66 20.01
C LYS A 22 -6.13 19.56 19.38
N GLU A 23 -6.89 20.64 19.42
CA GLU A 23 -8.26 20.78 18.88
C GLU A 23 -8.25 21.05 17.37
N LEU A 24 -7.10 21.42 16.81
CA LEU A 24 -7.00 21.81 15.42
C LEU A 24 -7.06 20.58 14.50
N THR A 25 -7.98 20.61 13.54
CA THR A 25 -8.28 19.49 12.63
C THR A 25 -7.65 19.71 11.24
N GLU A 26 -7.60 18.65 10.43
CA GLU A 26 -7.14 18.75 9.04
C GLU A 26 -8.00 19.74 8.22
N GLN A 27 -9.28 19.90 8.54
CA GLN A 27 -10.16 20.88 7.88
C GLN A 27 -9.77 22.32 8.23
N HIS A 28 -9.41 22.59 9.48
CA HIS A 28 -8.92 23.91 9.89
C HIS A 28 -7.60 24.24 9.18
N LEU A 29 -6.65 23.30 9.16
CA LEU A 29 -5.40 23.46 8.42
C LEU A 29 -5.66 23.75 6.93
N LYS A 30 -6.61 23.03 6.31
CA LYS A 30 -6.94 23.27 4.91
C LYS A 30 -7.42 24.70 4.66
N LYS A 31 -8.26 25.24 5.53
CA LYS A 31 -8.73 26.63 5.42
C LYS A 31 -7.58 27.62 5.55
N TYR A 32 -6.71 27.48 6.55
CA TYR A 32 -5.56 28.37 6.74
C TYR A 32 -4.58 28.33 5.57
N PHE A 33 -4.26 27.14 5.05
CA PHE A 33 -3.22 27.01 4.04
C PHE A 33 -3.73 27.20 2.60
N ASN A 34 -5.03 27.05 2.35
CA ASN A 34 -5.62 27.34 1.04
C ASN A 34 -5.50 28.82 0.62
N GLN A 35 -5.29 29.74 1.56
CA GLN A 35 -5.13 31.17 1.25
C GLN A 35 -3.82 31.47 0.49
N PHE A 36 -2.82 30.60 0.60
CA PHE A 36 -1.53 30.75 -0.09
C PHE A 36 -1.55 30.13 -1.49
N GLY A 37 -2.35 29.08 -1.68
CA GLY A 37 -2.48 28.40 -2.96
C GLY A 37 -3.14 27.04 -2.82
N ASN A 38 -3.17 26.30 -3.94
CA ASN A 38 -3.82 25.00 -3.98
C ASN A 38 -3.08 23.96 -3.12
N VAL A 39 -3.76 23.49 -2.08
CA VAL A 39 -3.26 22.42 -1.21
C VAL A 39 -3.63 21.07 -1.79
N VAL A 40 -2.63 20.33 -2.26
CA VAL A 40 -2.78 18.98 -2.81
C VAL A 40 -3.11 17.98 -1.71
N LYS A 41 -2.43 18.09 -0.56
CA LYS A 41 -2.61 17.11 0.52
C LYS A 41 -2.30 17.67 1.90
N ILE A 42 -3.04 17.21 2.90
CA ILE A 42 -2.80 17.52 4.31
C ILE A 42 -2.77 16.23 5.11
N LYS A 43 -1.84 16.15 6.06
CA LYS A 43 -1.79 15.06 7.01
C LYS A 43 -1.51 15.55 8.41
N LEU A 44 -2.53 15.49 9.28
CA LEU A 44 -2.35 15.68 10.72
C LEU A 44 -1.87 14.39 11.36
N VAL A 45 -0.75 14.45 12.08
CA VAL A 45 -0.19 13.25 12.71
C VAL A 45 -0.85 13.00 14.05
N LYS A 46 -1.46 11.82 14.19
CA LYS A 46 -2.14 11.37 15.41
C LYS A 46 -1.40 10.19 16.04
N SER A 47 -1.52 10.05 17.36
CA SER A 47 -1.02 8.89 18.10
C SER A 47 -1.78 7.64 17.71
N LYS A 48 -1.08 6.54 17.42
CA LYS A 48 -1.72 5.26 17.05
C LYS A 48 -2.48 4.62 18.21
N LYS A 49 -2.07 4.87 19.46
CA LYS A 49 -2.67 4.28 20.65
C LYS A 49 -3.93 5.03 21.11
N THR A 50 -3.88 6.36 21.07
CA THR A 50 -4.94 7.21 21.64
C THR A 50 -5.76 7.95 20.58
N ASN A 51 -5.37 7.87 19.31
CA ASN A 51 -5.94 8.62 18.18
C ASN A 51 -5.99 10.16 18.38
N ARG A 52 -5.25 10.69 19.37
CA ARG A 52 -5.15 12.14 19.62
C ARG A 52 -4.06 12.76 18.76
N SER A 53 -4.24 14.03 18.40
CA SER A 53 -3.23 14.81 17.66
C SER A 53 -1.91 14.84 18.42
N LYS A 54 -0.79 14.64 17.70
CA LYS A 54 0.57 14.85 18.23
C LYS A 54 1.00 16.32 18.18
N GLY A 55 0.14 17.22 17.70
CA GLY A 55 0.43 18.65 17.62
C GLY A 55 1.31 19.04 16.43
N TYR A 56 1.32 18.23 15.36
CA TYR A 56 1.97 18.60 14.11
C TYR A 56 1.31 17.97 12.89
N ALA A 57 1.49 18.60 11.74
CA ALA A 57 0.96 18.20 10.46
C ALA A 57 1.98 18.42 9.34
N PHE A 58 1.69 17.81 8.20
CA PHE A 58 2.37 18.09 6.94
C PHE A 58 1.36 18.57 5.91
N VAL A 59 1.75 19.56 5.13
CA VAL A 59 0.93 20.13 4.05
C VAL A 59 1.74 20.08 2.76
N GLN A 60 1.16 19.54 1.70
CA GLN A 60 1.74 19.49 0.36
C GLN A 60 0.98 20.46 -0.54
N PHE A 61 1.72 21.36 -1.17
CA PHE A 61 1.25 22.28 -2.19
C PHE A 61 1.53 21.75 -3.59
N GLU A 62 0.92 22.37 -4.58
CA GLU A 62 1.17 22.06 -5.98
C GLU A 62 2.51 22.64 -6.48
N ASN A 63 2.94 23.76 -5.91
CA ASN A 63 4.17 24.46 -6.26
C ASN A 63 5.08 24.63 -5.03
N SER A 64 6.38 24.36 -5.19
CA SER A 64 7.41 24.56 -4.15
C SER A 64 7.59 26.02 -3.74
N GLU A 65 7.37 26.97 -4.64
CA GLU A 65 7.45 28.40 -4.31
C GLU A 65 6.36 28.81 -3.31
N ILE A 66 5.13 28.30 -3.53
CA ILE A 66 4.00 28.52 -2.61
C ILE A 66 4.27 27.88 -1.25
N ALA A 67 4.85 26.68 -1.23
CA ALA A 67 5.26 26.02 0.01
C ALA A 67 6.27 26.86 0.80
N GLN A 68 7.25 27.48 0.13
CA GLN A 68 8.22 28.37 0.77
C GLN A 68 7.54 29.62 1.35
N ILE A 69 6.72 30.32 0.56
CA ILE A 69 5.98 31.51 1.00
C ILE A 69 5.08 31.19 2.21
N ALA A 70 4.34 30.09 2.14
CA ALA A 70 3.48 29.64 3.23
C ALA A 70 4.27 29.32 4.50
N ALA A 71 5.47 28.73 4.36
CA ALA A 71 6.33 28.44 5.50
C ALA A 71 6.82 29.72 6.16
N ASP A 72 7.34 30.66 5.39
CA ASP A 72 7.91 31.90 5.91
C ASP A 72 6.84 32.81 6.53
N THR A 73 5.63 32.81 5.95
CA THR A 73 4.52 33.65 6.45
C THR A 73 3.87 33.08 7.71
N MET A 74 3.73 31.76 7.80
CA MET A 74 3.03 31.10 8.91
C MET A 74 3.94 30.71 10.07
N ASP A 75 5.27 30.77 9.90
CA ASP A 75 6.18 30.53 11.02
C ASP A 75 5.94 31.56 12.13
N LYS A 76 5.82 31.07 13.36
CA LYS A 76 5.51 31.85 14.57
C LYS A 76 4.12 32.50 14.61
N TYR A 77 3.26 32.26 13.63
CA TYR A 77 1.87 32.74 13.68
C TYR A 77 1.15 32.18 14.91
N LEU A 78 0.36 33.00 15.59
CA LEU A 78 -0.32 32.63 16.84
C LEU A 78 -1.71 32.04 16.56
N ILE A 79 -1.93 30.79 16.99
CA ILE A 79 -3.24 30.14 16.99
C ILE A 79 -3.51 29.58 18.38
N ASP A 80 -4.65 29.96 18.99
CA ASP A 80 -5.05 29.55 20.34
C ASP A 80 -3.94 29.70 21.39
N GLY A 81 -3.21 30.82 21.33
CA GLY A 81 -2.11 31.13 22.24
C GLY A 81 -0.82 30.34 21.96
N LYS A 82 -0.73 29.62 20.84
CA LYS A 82 0.48 28.88 20.44
C LYS A 82 1.08 29.44 19.16
N ALA A 83 2.37 29.76 19.21
CA ALA A 83 3.13 30.14 18.03
C ALA A 83 3.46 28.89 17.22
N LEU A 84 3.01 28.85 15.97
CA LEU A 84 3.30 27.76 15.06
C LEU A 84 4.80 27.67 14.75
N LYS A 85 5.26 26.47 14.42
CA LYS A 85 6.62 26.25 13.88
C LYS A 85 6.49 25.70 12.48
N VAL A 86 6.83 26.49 11.46
CA VAL A 86 6.59 26.12 10.07
C VAL A 86 7.89 26.15 9.27
N HIS A 87 8.21 25.04 8.61
CA HIS A 87 9.42 24.93 7.78
C HIS A 87 9.14 24.12 6.53
N VAL A 88 9.78 24.50 5.43
CA VAL A 88 9.83 23.66 4.23
C VAL A 88 10.55 22.37 4.57
N LYS A 89 10.00 21.27 4.08
CA LYS A 89 10.47 19.92 4.35
C LYS A 89 10.70 19.20 3.03
N GLU A 90 11.88 18.65 2.88
CA GLU A 90 12.17 17.75 1.75
C GLU A 90 11.40 16.44 1.91
N GLU A 91 11.06 15.85 0.77
CA GLU A 91 10.32 14.60 0.72
C GLU A 91 11.16 13.41 1.23
N ASP A 92 11.19 13.22 2.55
CA ASP A 92 11.87 12.10 3.22
C ASP A 92 10.98 10.85 3.29
N GLN A 93 11.55 9.71 3.72
CA GLN A 93 10.81 8.44 3.78
C GLN A 93 9.55 8.50 4.66
N ILE A 94 9.56 9.34 5.71
CA ILE A 94 8.44 9.52 6.63
C ILE A 94 7.32 10.29 5.94
N VAL A 95 7.67 11.40 5.27
CA VAL A 95 6.76 12.24 4.51
C VAL A 95 6.14 11.47 3.34
N LYS A 96 6.94 10.69 2.60
CA LYS A 96 6.46 9.75 1.57
C LYS A 96 5.41 8.81 2.14
N HIS A 97 5.65 8.26 3.33
CA HIS A 97 4.70 7.34 3.96
C HIS A 97 3.42 8.04 4.46
N LEU A 98 3.51 9.29 4.89
CA LEU A 98 2.38 10.08 5.37
C LEU A 98 1.42 10.48 4.23
N PHE A 99 1.97 10.90 3.10
CA PHE A 99 1.21 11.34 1.93
C PHE A 99 0.84 10.24 0.94
N LYS A 100 1.21 8.98 1.18
CA LYS A 100 0.62 7.84 0.45
C LYS A 100 -0.83 7.54 0.86
N ARG A 101 -1.34 8.16 1.94
CA ARG A 101 -2.72 7.96 2.41
C ARG A 101 -3.73 8.82 1.64
N GLY A 102 -4.00 8.41 0.41
CA GLY A 102 -5.14 8.86 -0.40
C GLY A 102 -5.94 7.69 -0.99
N ARG A 103 -5.32 6.50 -1.09
CA ARG A 103 -6.02 5.23 -1.29
C ARG A 103 -5.29 4.16 -0.48
N THR A 104 -6.07 3.43 0.31
CA THR A 104 -5.74 2.15 0.97
C THR A 104 -4.87 2.22 2.23
N MET A 105 -5.48 1.76 3.33
CA MET A 105 -4.84 1.07 4.44
C MET A 105 -3.59 0.27 4.02
N MET A 106 -2.39 0.86 4.10
CA MET A 106 -1.13 0.17 3.87
C MET A 106 -0.07 0.55 4.91
N ILE A 107 -0.24 0.04 6.13
CA ILE A 107 0.75 -0.93 6.61
C ILE A 107 0.30 -2.26 6.01
N LYS A 108 0.55 -2.49 4.72
CA LYS A 108 0.37 -3.82 4.10
C LYS A 108 1.71 -4.37 3.67
N ASN A 109 2.62 -3.56 3.12
CA ASN A 109 3.92 -4.12 2.73
C ASN A 109 4.82 -4.56 3.89
N ASN A 110 4.59 -4.14 5.15
CA ASN A 110 5.28 -4.73 6.30
C ASN A 110 4.39 -5.67 7.13
N LYS A 111 3.07 -5.45 7.26
CA LYS A 111 2.21 -6.41 7.99
C LYS A 111 1.89 -7.65 7.16
N VAL A 112 1.67 -7.51 5.85
CA VAL A 112 1.54 -8.64 4.92
C VAL A 112 2.88 -9.33 4.73
N LYS A 113 4.02 -8.61 4.71
CA LYS A 113 5.36 -9.23 4.68
C LYS A 113 5.71 -9.94 6.01
N LEU A 114 5.33 -9.37 7.17
CA LEU A 114 5.43 -10.01 8.49
C LEU A 114 4.40 -11.15 8.69
N MET A 115 3.23 -11.07 8.04
CA MET A 115 2.26 -12.17 8.02
C MET A 115 2.63 -13.25 6.98
N ASN A 116 3.41 -12.92 5.96
CA ASN A 116 3.94 -13.86 4.98
C ASN A 116 5.18 -14.60 5.51
N SER A 117 5.97 -13.99 6.41
CA SER A 117 7.12 -14.68 7.01
C SER A 117 6.76 -15.91 7.86
N GLU A 118 5.52 -16.02 8.36
CA GLU A 118 5.00 -17.24 9.04
C GLU A 118 4.33 -18.24 8.07
N LEU A 119 4.00 -17.83 6.84
CA LEU A 119 3.22 -18.64 5.88
C LEU A 119 4.05 -19.21 4.71
N ASP A 120 5.35 -18.89 4.64
CA ASP A 120 6.21 -19.23 3.50
C ASP A 120 6.57 -20.72 3.39
N SER A 121 6.70 -21.47 4.49
CA SER A 121 7.05 -22.91 4.43
C SER A 121 5.91 -23.78 3.88
N LYS A 122 4.66 -23.49 4.27
CA LYS A 122 3.46 -24.17 3.73
C LYS A 122 3.12 -23.72 2.30
N ARG A 123 3.45 -22.48 1.92
CA ARG A 123 3.25 -21.97 0.55
C ARG A 123 4.27 -22.54 -0.42
N ARG A 124 5.55 -22.62 -0.04
CA ARG A 124 6.61 -23.24 -0.86
C ARG A 124 6.31 -24.70 -1.18
N THR A 125 6.00 -25.50 -0.16
CA THR A 125 5.68 -26.93 -0.36
C THR A 125 4.45 -27.16 -1.25
N MET A 126 3.44 -26.28 -1.18
CA MET A 126 2.27 -26.36 -2.06
C MET A 126 2.57 -25.91 -3.48
N LYS A 127 3.38 -24.87 -3.65
CA LYS A 127 3.78 -24.35 -4.95
C LYS A 127 4.72 -25.33 -5.67
N GLU A 128 5.68 -25.91 -4.96
CA GLU A 128 6.57 -26.96 -5.47
C GLU A 128 5.77 -28.19 -5.92
N LYS A 129 4.81 -28.65 -5.11
CA LYS A 129 3.89 -29.73 -5.52
C LYS A 129 3.08 -29.35 -6.76
N LEU A 130 2.60 -28.10 -6.86
CA LEU A 130 1.85 -27.63 -8.00
C LEU A 130 2.71 -27.59 -9.27
N GLU A 131 3.94 -27.09 -9.17
CA GLU A 131 4.90 -27.02 -10.28
C GLU A 131 5.24 -28.43 -10.78
N ASN A 132 5.60 -29.35 -9.89
CA ASN A 132 5.90 -30.75 -10.25
C ASN A 132 4.72 -31.43 -10.95
N ILE A 133 3.49 -31.28 -10.44
CA ILE A 133 2.30 -31.88 -11.07
C ILE A 133 2.04 -31.25 -12.44
N MET A 134 2.18 -29.93 -12.58
CA MET A 134 1.96 -29.24 -13.85
C MET A 134 3.06 -29.56 -14.87
N GLU A 135 4.28 -29.82 -14.43
CA GLU A 135 5.40 -30.27 -15.25
C GLU A 135 5.18 -31.70 -15.74
N SER A 136 4.80 -32.63 -14.86
CA SER A 136 4.41 -33.99 -15.26
C SER A 136 3.27 -34.01 -16.29
N ILE A 137 2.28 -33.09 -16.18
CA ILE A 137 1.23 -32.94 -17.19
C ILE A 137 1.79 -32.47 -18.54
N LYS A 138 2.73 -31.50 -18.52
CA LYS A 138 3.37 -30.99 -19.74
C LYS A 138 4.23 -32.04 -20.43
N GLU A 139 4.88 -32.91 -19.66
CA GLU A 139 5.67 -34.05 -20.13
C GLU A 139 4.81 -35.19 -20.68
N GLY A 140 3.48 -35.10 -20.59
CA GLY A 140 2.56 -36.06 -21.18
C GLY A 140 2.19 -37.24 -20.26
N ASN A 141 2.61 -37.19 -18.99
CA ASN A 141 2.22 -38.20 -18.01
C ASN A 141 0.71 -38.09 -17.68
N LYS A 142 0.00 -39.22 -17.70
CA LYS A 142 -1.39 -39.27 -17.23
C LYS A 142 -1.40 -39.05 -15.72
N LEU A 143 -2.14 -38.03 -15.25
CA LEU A 143 -2.51 -37.98 -13.84
C LEU A 143 -3.48 -39.12 -13.56
N GLU A 144 -3.06 -40.04 -12.70
CA GLU A 144 -3.97 -40.99 -12.11
C GLU A 144 -4.86 -40.25 -11.10
N ARG A 145 -6.15 -40.61 -11.11
CA ARG A 145 -7.10 -40.06 -10.15
C ARG A 145 -7.07 -40.92 -8.90
N ASP A 146 -6.17 -40.58 -8.01
CA ASP A 146 -6.00 -41.20 -6.70
C ASP A 146 -6.48 -40.26 -5.57
N GLU A 147 -6.55 -40.80 -4.37
CA GLU A 147 -7.02 -40.09 -3.18
C GLU A 147 -6.11 -38.87 -2.88
N GLU A 148 -4.81 -38.97 -3.18
CA GLU A 148 -3.84 -37.89 -3.01
C GLU A 148 -4.08 -36.72 -3.98
N THR A 149 -4.38 -37.00 -5.25
CA THR A 149 -4.69 -35.96 -6.24
C THR A 149 -5.98 -35.24 -5.90
N ASP A 150 -7.03 -35.97 -5.49
CA ASP A 150 -8.29 -35.38 -5.09
C ASP A 150 -8.15 -34.53 -3.81
N GLU A 151 -7.34 -34.97 -2.83
CA GLU A 151 -7.00 -34.19 -1.63
C GLU A 151 -6.25 -32.91 -2.02
N PHE A 152 -5.26 -33.00 -2.90
CA PHE A 152 -4.49 -31.87 -3.38
C PHE A 152 -5.36 -30.83 -4.09
N VAL A 153 -6.24 -31.27 -5.00
CA VAL A 153 -7.19 -30.40 -5.70
C VAL A 153 -8.11 -29.67 -4.72
N ASN A 154 -8.61 -30.36 -3.69
CA ASN A 154 -9.47 -29.75 -2.67
C ASN A 154 -8.71 -28.75 -1.80
N LYS A 155 -7.47 -29.05 -1.44
CA LYS A 155 -6.57 -28.14 -0.71
C LYS A 155 -6.26 -26.88 -1.53
N LEU A 156 -6.03 -27.03 -2.84
CA LEU A 156 -5.79 -25.93 -3.76
C LEU A 156 -7.03 -25.04 -3.91
N LYS A 157 -8.24 -25.61 -4.00
CA LYS A 157 -9.51 -24.85 -4.02
C LYS A 157 -9.70 -24.01 -2.76
N ARG A 158 -9.53 -24.61 -1.57
CA ARG A 158 -9.65 -23.89 -0.29
C ARG A 158 -8.66 -22.74 -0.20
N ASN A 159 -7.43 -22.94 -0.69
CA ASN A 159 -6.42 -21.88 -0.69
C ASN A 159 -6.78 -20.75 -1.66
N LEU A 160 -7.25 -21.09 -2.87
CA LEU A 160 -7.73 -20.10 -3.85
C LEU A 160 -8.87 -19.24 -3.29
N GLU A 161 -9.82 -19.85 -2.57
CA GLU A 161 -10.92 -19.15 -1.92
C GLU A 161 -10.42 -18.20 -0.82
N ASN A 162 -9.53 -18.69 0.06
CA ASN A 162 -8.88 -17.86 1.07
C ASN A 162 -8.10 -16.69 0.46
N LEU A 163 -7.45 -16.88 -0.68
CA LEU A 163 -6.74 -15.82 -1.42
C LEU A 163 -7.72 -14.78 -1.96
N LYS A 164 -8.80 -15.21 -2.62
CA LYS A 164 -9.86 -14.33 -3.14
C LYS A 164 -10.55 -13.56 -2.02
N ASP A 165 -10.80 -14.20 -0.89
CA ASP A 165 -11.39 -13.56 0.29
C ASP A 165 -10.46 -12.53 0.90
N LYS A 166 -9.17 -12.83 1.03
CA LYS A 166 -8.16 -11.84 1.42
C LYS A 166 -8.15 -10.68 0.43
N GLN A 167 -8.20 -10.95 -0.87
CA GLN A 167 -8.23 -9.94 -1.91
C GLN A 167 -9.41 -8.97 -1.74
N LYS A 168 -10.62 -9.52 -1.58
CA LYS A 168 -11.87 -8.76 -1.34
C LYS A 168 -11.84 -8.00 -0.02
N ARG A 169 -11.56 -8.70 1.09
CA ARG A 169 -11.54 -8.14 2.45
C ARG A 169 -10.57 -6.97 2.57
N PHE A 170 -9.44 -7.06 1.87
CA PHE A 170 -8.42 -6.03 1.94
C PHE A 170 -8.50 -5.02 0.79
N ASN A 171 -9.33 -5.21 -0.25
CA ASN A 171 -9.35 -4.38 -1.45
C ASN A 171 -7.92 -4.16 -1.99
N THR A 172 -7.29 -5.25 -2.43
CA THR A 172 -5.88 -5.30 -2.85
C THR A 172 -5.75 -6.15 -4.11
N ASP A 173 -4.80 -5.83 -4.97
CA ASP A 173 -4.46 -6.55 -6.22
C ASP A 173 -3.26 -7.51 -6.05
N LEU A 174 -2.52 -7.40 -4.95
CA LEU A 174 -1.32 -8.20 -4.62
C LEU A 174 -1.42 -9.72 -4.85
N TYR A 175 -2.60 -10.33 -4.75
CA TYR A 175 -2.79 -11.78 -4.91
C TYR A 175 -3.26 -12.18 -6.33
N ASP A 176 -3.42 -11.23 -7.25
CA ASP A 176 -3.96 -11.49 -8.59
C ASP A 176 -3.16 -12.55 -9.35
N ASP A 177 -1.83 -12.49 -9.28
CA ASP A 177 -0.98 -13.42 -10.00
C ASP A 177 -1.07 -14.83 -9.42
N GLU A 178 -1.00 -14.99 -8.09
CA GLU A 178 -1.21 -16.27 -7.40
C GLU A 178 -2.61 -16.85 -7.69
N ILE A 179 -3.65 -16.00 -7.67
CA ILE A 179 -5.03 -16.40 -7.95
C ILE A 179 -5.17 -16.86 -9.41
N LYS A 180 -4.58 -16.14 -10.36
CA LYS A 180 -4.56 -16.54 -11.78
C LYS A 180 -3.83 -17.87 -11.98
N GLU A 181 -2.68 -18.04 -11.34
CA GLU A 181 -1.88 -19.26 -11.40
C GLU A 181 -2.67 -20.48 -10.87
N TYR A 182 -3.21 -20.39 -9.66
CA TYR A 182 -3.99 -21.48 -9.05
C TYR A 182 -5.29 -21.76 -9.81
N THR A 183 -5.91 -20.74 -10.40
CA THR A 183 -7.11 -20.93 -11.24
C THR A 183 -6.76 -21.68 -12.53
N ARG A 184 -5.65 -21.33 -13.19
CA ARG A 184 -5.17 -22.04 -14.39
C ARG A 184 -4.81 -23.49 -14.07
N ALA A 185 -4.12 -23.72 -12.96
CA ALA A 185 -3.75 -25.07 -12.55
C ALA A 185 -5.00 -25.92 -12.23
N LEU A 186 -5.97 -25.40 -11.47
CA LEU A 186 -7.23 -26.11 -11.21
C LEU A 186 -8.01 -26.45 -12.48
N ASN A 187 -8.04 -25.55 -13.46
CA ASN A 187 -8.69 -25.82 -14.74
C ASN A 187 -7.96 -26.91 -15.53
N THR A 188 -6.64 -26.91 -15.50
CA THR A 188 -5.80 -27.93 -16.14
C THR A 188 -5.99 -29.30 -15.50
N LEU A 189 -5.98 -29.36 -14.16
CA LEU A 189 -6.23 -30.57 -13.38
C LEU A 189 -7.63 -31.12 -13.64
N LYS A 190 -8.66 -30.26 -13.57
CA LYS A 190 -10.05 -30.66 -13.88
C LYS A 190 -10.19 -31.23 -15.30
N LYS A 191 -9.47 -30.69 -16.29
CA LYS A 191 -9.51 -31.16 -17.68
C LYS A 191 -8.87 -32.54 -17.85
N HIS A 192 -7.76 -32.80 -17.17
CA HIS A 192 -7.07 -34.09 -17.24
C HIS A 192 -7.80 -35.16 -16.42
N LEU A 193 -8.32 -34.82 -15.24
CA LEU A 193 -9.11 -35.73 -14.41
C LEU A 193 -10.47 -36.11 -15.04
N LYS A 194 -11.08 -35.25 -15.87
CA LYS A 194 -12.32 -35.58 -16.61
C LYS A 194 -12.10 -36.50 -17.82
N LYS A 195 -10.88 -36.60 -18.34
CA LYS A 195 -10.55 -37.39 -19.54
C LYS A 195 -10.22 -38.85 -19.25
N SER A 196 -10.30 -39.29 -18.00
CA SER A 196 -10.18 -40.71 -17.63
C SER A 196 -11.53 -41.42 -17.77
N LYS A 197 -11.91 -41.75 -19.01
CA LYS A 197 -12.90 -42.78 -19.33
C LYS A 197 -12.33 -43.66 -20.44
#